data_AF-A0A957SYU2-F1
#
_entry.id   AF-A0A957SYU2-F1
#
_cell.length_a   1.000
_cell.length_b   1.000
_cell.length_c   1.000
_cell.angle_alpha   90.00
_cell.angle_beta   90.00
_cell.angle_gamma   90.00
#
_symmetry.space_group_name_H-M   'P 1'
#
loop_
_entity.id
_entity.type
_entity.pdbx_description
1 polymer ?
#
loop_
_entity_poly.entity_id
_entity_poly.type
_entity_poly.pdbx_seq_one_letter_code
_entity_poly.pdbx_strand_id
1 'polypeptide(L)'
;MFPQFFRSMLVVAVLTLSLPLVGFAAQQTTAAIPNELLVFDINRPITTADRGFPRNDPPRPEANGDWTNPINFAEGTLYIRVAVRSQPKAQAMRLQFCIWQDNFKLESCAPLADVSGTPGTVVTWSRAIPEMWVKNKPIDWSRPRQRYGFAIKNSQNQPVSDYSGWNWNGENPNNWYPLDARLTVVVVAKGQTFSGWHNYVDDAP
;
A
#
# COMPACT_ATOMS: atom_id res chain seq x y z
N MET A 1 -23.21 -57.41 59.67
CA MET A 1 -24.21 -58.33 59.07
C MET A 1 -25.20 -57.47 58.29
N PHE A 2 -25.07 -57.39 56.96
CA PHE A 2 -26.11 -57.14 55.94
C PHE A 2 -25.38 -57.13 54.56
N PRO A 3 -26.05 -57.54 53.46
CA PRO A 3 -25.41 -58.20 52.32
C PRO A 3 -25.23 -57.31 51.08
N GLN A 4 -24.64 -57.92 50.06
CA GLN A 4 -24.40 -57.44 48.70
C GLN A 4 -25.67 -56.98 47.96
N PHE A 5 -25.52 -56.01 47.06
CA PHE A 5 -26.28 -55.98 45.80
C PHE A 5 -25.45 -55.36 44.66
N PHE A 6 -25.31 -56.15 43.59
CA PHE A 6 -24.84 -55.80 42.25
C PHE A 6 -25.64 -54.63 41.66
N ARG A 7 -24.98 -53.75 40.90
CA ARG A 7 -25.65 -53.00 39.82
C ARG A 7 -24.77 -52.85 38.59
N SER A 8 -25.43 -53.08 37.46
CA SER A 8 -24.94 -53.32 36.12
C SER A 8 -24.17 -52.17 35.49
N MET A 9 -23.18 -52.54 34.69
CA MET A 9 -22.54 -51.71 33.68
C MET A 9 -23.56 -51.25 32.63
N LEU A 10 -23.57 -49.95 32.33
CA LEU A 10 -24.11 -49.41 31.09
C LEU A 10 -22.95 -48.69 30.37
N VAL A 11 -22.44 -49.30 29.31
CA VAL A 11 -21.46 -48.69 28.41
C VAL A 11 -22.23 -47.87 27.40
N VAL A 12 -22.18 -46.54 27.52
CA VAL A 12 -22.69 -45.61 26.51
C VAL A 12 -21.54 -45.30 25.55
N ALA A 13 -21.60 -45.84 24.33
CA ALA A 13 -20.72 -45.47 23.25
C ALA A 13 -21.15 -44.10 22.70
N VAL A 14 -20.39 -43.05 22.98
CA VAL A 14 -20.57 -41.73 22.37
C VAL A 14 -19.85 -41.73 21.02
N LEU A 15 -20.60 -41.82 19.93
CA LEU A 15 -20.09 -41.57 18.59
C LEU A 15 -19.92 -40.04 18.42
N THR A 16 -18.70 -39.54 18.49
CA THR A 16 -18.40 -38.15 18.14
C THR A 16 -18.28 -38.03 16.62
N LEU A 17 -19.32 -37.52 15.96
CA LEU A 17 -19.25 -37.06 14.57
C LEU A 17 -18.45 -35.75 14.52
N SER A 18 -17.18 -35.84 14.10
CA SER A 18 -16.35 -34.67 13.77
C SER A 18 -16.72 -34.17 12.37
N LEU A 19 -17.53 -33.11 12.29
CA LEU A 19 -17.72 -32.35 11.07
C LEU A 19 -16.51 -31.44 10.83
N PRO A 20 -15.90 -31.44 9.64
CA PRO A 20 -14.86 -30.46 9.32
C PRO A 20 -15.50 -29.09 9.20
N LEU A 21 -15.14 -28.16 10.10
CA LEU A 21 -15.37 -26.73 9.89
C LEU A 21 -14.53 -26.30 8.70
N VAL A 22 -15.13 -26.30 7.51
CA VAL A 22 -14.58 -25.60 6.35
C VAL A 22 -14.84 -24.11 6.59
N GLY A 23 -13.86 -23.44 7.20
CA GLY A 23 -13.86 -21.99 7.34
C GLY A 23 -13.75 -21.36 5.96
N PHE A 24 -14.87 -20.97 5.37
CA PHE A 24 -14.87 -20.07 4.22
C PHE A 24 -14.46 -18.68 4.73
N ALA A 25 -13.20 -18.31 4.54
CA ALA A 25 -12.80 -16.92 4.60
C ALA A 25 -13.49 -16.20 3.44
N ALA A 26 -14.48 -15.36 3.74
CA ALA A 26 -15.09 -14.49 2.75
C ALA A 26 -14.04 -13.47 2.30
N GLN A 27 -13.52 -13.62 1.08
CA GLN A 27 -12.77 -12.56 0.42
C GLN A 27 -13.74 -11.42 0.15
N GLN A 28 -13.61 -10.34 0.92
CA GLN A 28 -14.29 -9.08 0.63
C GLN A 28 -13.76 -8.57 -0.71
N THR A 29 -14.51 -8.79 -1.77
CA THR A 29 -14.34 -8.07 -3.02
C THR A 29 -14.94 -6.68 -2.83
N THR A 30 -14.10 -5.69 -2.51
CA THR A 30 -14.50 -4.28 -2.65
C THR A 30 -14.94 -4.07 -4.09
N ALA A 31 -16.20 -3.70 -4.28
CA ALA A 31 -16.76 -3.43 -5.60
C ALA A 31 -15.88 -2.39 -6.32
N ALA A 32 -15.62 -2.60 -7.61
CA ALA A 32 -14.92 -1.63 -8.42
C ALA A 32 -15.69 -0.31 -8.42
N ILE A 33 -15.01 0.80 -8.14
CA ILE A 33 -15.60 2.13 -8.19
C ILE A 33 -15.47 2.65 -9.61
N PRO A 34 -16.57 2.97 -10.30
CA PRO A 34 -16.50 3.48 -11.65
C PRO A 34 -15.57 4.69 -11.73
N ASN A 35 -14.68 4.71 -12.72
CA ASN A 35 -13.75 5.81 -12.99
C ASN A 35 -12.71 6.09 -11.89
N GLU A 36 -12.49 5.17 -10.95
CA GLU A 36 -11.42 5.25 -9.98
C GLU A 36 -10.68 3.91 -9.87
N LEU A 37 -9.35 3.94 -9.69
CA LEU A 37 -8.55 2.74 -9.48
C LEU A 37 -7.66 2.89 -8.25
N LEU A 38 -7.64 1.87 -7.40
CA LEU A 38 -6.66 1.73 -6.33
C LEU A 38 -5.31 1.33 -6.96
N VAL A 39 -4.45 2.32 -7.16
CA VAL A 39 -3.16 2.18 -7.86
C VAL A 39 -2.13 1.48 -6.99
N PHE A 40 -2.09 1.84 -5.72
CA PHE A 40 -1.08 1.40 -4.77
C PHE A 40 -1.67 1.34 -3.38
N ASP A 41 -1.43 0.25 -2.66
CA ASP A 41 -1.77 0.14 -1.24
C ASP A 41 -0.74 -0.75 -0.55
N ILE A 42 0.08 -0.14 0.31
CA ILE A 42 0.94 -0.85 1.24
C ILE A 42 0.43 -0.55 2.62
N ASN A 43 0.02 -1.58 3.35
CA ASN A 43 -0.50 -1.47 4.71
C ASN A 43 0.28 -2.41 5.64
N ARG A 44 1.54 -2.06 5.93
CA ARG A 44 2.46 -2.87 6.75
C ARG A 44 3.66 -2.03 7.20
N PRO A 45 4.48 -2.53 8.14
CA PRO A 45 5.82 -2.02 8.36
C PRO A 45 6.67 -2.00 7.08
N ILE A 46 7.25 -0.85 6.80
CA ILE A 46 8.26 -0.62 5.76
C ILE A 46 9.62 -0.78 6.43
N THR A 47 10.45 -1.69 5.94
CA THR A 47 11.70 -2.11 6.58
C THR A 47 12.91 -1.72 5.75
N THR A 48 14.11 -1.96 6.27
CA THR A 48 15.35 -1.82 5.49
C THR A 48 15.38 -2.73 4.25
N ALA A 49 14.61 -3.82 4.22
CA ALA A 49 14.47 -4.68 3.04
C ALA A 49 13.72 -3.98 1.88
N ASP A 50 12.88 -2.99 2.18
CA ASP A 50 12.26 -2.13 1.15
C ASP A 50 13.27 -1.10 0.59
N ARG A 51 14.44 -0.98 1.23
CA ARG A 51 15.55 -0.09 0.85
C ARG A 51 15.14 1.36 0.71
N GLY A 52 14.18 1.83 1.52
CA GLY A 52 13.59 3.17 1.43
C GLY A 52 12.70 3.42 0.23
N PHE A 53 12.39 2.36 -0.52
CA PHE A 53 11.45 2.38 -1.63
C PHE A 53 10.42 1.25 -1.51
N PRO A 54 9.42 1.38 -0.63
CA PRO A 54 8.31 0.43 -0.60
C PRO A 54 7.59 0.46 -1.97
N ARG A 55 7.49 -0.70 -2.61
CA ARG A 55 7.12 -0.82 -4.04
C ARG A 55 6.22 -2.03 -4.30
N ASN A 56 5.44 -1.92 -5.36
CA ASN A 56 4.82 -3.05 -6.06
C ASN A 56 5.57 -3.26 -7.38
N ASP A 57 6.11 -4.46 -7.57
CA ASP A 57 6.89 -4.86 -8.76
C ASP A 57 6.56 -6.33 -9.09
N PRO A 58 5.66 -6.60 -10.06
CA PRO A 58 4.92 -5.62 -10.85
C PRO A 58 3.82 -4.89 -10.05
N PRO A 59 3.26 -3.78 -10.57
CA PRO A 59 2.06 -3.17 -10.02
C PRO A 59 0.86 -4.12 -9.99
N ARG A 60 -0.17 -3.72 -9.22
CA ARG A 60 -1.43 -4.46 -9.14
C ARG A 60 -2.05 -4.64 -10.53
N PRO A 61 -2.52 -5.84 -10.91
CA PRO A 61 -3.06 -6.09 -12.25
C PRO A 61 -4.15 -5.09 -12.65
N GLU A 62 -5.04 -4.73 -11.72
CA GLU A 62 -6.17 -3.81 -11.98
C GLU A 62 -5.70 -2.38 -12.30
N ALA A 63 -4.48 -2.01 -11.87
CA ALA A 63 -3.91 -0.67 -12.05
C ALA A 63 -2.71 -0.64 -13.01
N ASN A 64 -2.43 -1.75 -13.71
CA ASN A 64 -1.27 -1.86 -14.60
C ASN A 64 -1.62 -2.03 -16.09
N GLY A 65 -2.88 -1.82 -16.47
CA GLY A 65 -3.33 -1.85 -17.86
C GLY A 65 -3.17 -0.52 -18.60
N ASP A 66 -3.78 -0.45 -19.78
CA ASP A 66 -3.96 0.78 -20.55
C ASP A 66 -4.79 1.80 -19.73
N TRP A 67 -4.22 2.98 -19.52
CA TRP A 67 -4.87 4.09 -18.82
C TRP A 67 -5.44 5.14 -19.78
N THR A 68 -5.38 4.90 -21.08
CA THR A 68 -5.94 5.76 -22.12
C THR A 68 -7.30 5.26 -22.62
N ASN A 69 -7.58 3.96 -22.48
CA ASN A 69 -8.81 3.32 -22.94
C ASN A 69 -9.18 2.10 -22.06
N PRO A 70 -10.48 1.84 -21.77
CA PRO A 70 -11.68 2.60 -22.14
C PRO A 70 -11.92 3.85 -21.28
N ILE A 71 -11.24 3.95 -20.15
CA ILE A 71 -11.35 5.09 -19.24
C ILE A 71 -10.00 5.83 -19.24
N ASN A 72 -10.03 7.13 -19.49
CA ASN A 72 -8.83 7.96 -19.54
C ASN A 72 -8.38 8.34 -18.12
N PHE A 73 -7.60 7.46 -17.50
CA PHE A 73 -6.86 7.71 -16.28
C PHE A 73 -5.55 8.46 -16.54
N ALA A 74 -4.98 8.37 -17.76
CA ALA A 74 -3.70 8.99 -18.13
C ALA A 74 -3.72 10.53 -18.02
N GLU A 75 -4.88 11.15 -18.20
CA GLU A 75 -5.12 12.58 -18.00
C GLU A 75 -5.92 12.87 -16.71
N GLY A 76 -6.01 11.87 -15.84
CA GLY A 76 -6.70 11.97 -14.56
C GLY A 76 -5.84 12.61 -13.46
N THR A 77 -6.29 12.41 -12.23
CA THR A 77 -5.65 12.93 -11.02
C THR A 77 -5.30 11.81 -10.06
N LEU A 78 -4.05 11.77 -9.61
CA LEU A 78 -3.65 10.94 -8.49
C LEU A 78 -4.05 11.62 -7.19
N TYR A 79 -4.70 10.87 -6.31
CA TYR A 79 -4.95 11.19 -4.92
C TYR A 79 -4.06 10.27 -4.09
N ILE A 80 -3.29 10.86 -3.20
CA ILE A 80 -2.27 10.17 -2.42
C ILE A 80 -2.56 10.39 -0.95
N ARG A 81 -2.48 9.32 -0.15
CA ARG A 81 -2.66 9.33 1.29
C ARG A 81 -1.55 8.53 1.97
N VAL A 82 -1.08 9.08 3.08
CA VAL A 82 -0.16 8.40 3.99
C VAL A 82 -0.73 8.49 5.40
N ALA A 83 -0.81 7.36 6.09
CA ALA A 83 -1.15 7.29 7.51
C ALA A 83 0.01 6.61 8.26
N VAL A 84 0.71 7.34 9.12
CA VAL A 84 1.83 6.84 9.92
C VAL A 84 1.30 6.33 11.25
N ARG A 85 1.55 5.05 11.53
CA ARG A 85 1.25 4.42 12.83
C ARG A 85 2.44 4.54 13.77
N SER A 86 3.67 4.33 13.28
CA SER A 86 4.88 4.53 14.09
C SER A 86 6.16 4.63 13.25
N GLN A 87 7.19 5.24 13.83
CA GLN A 87 8.56 5.26 13.35
C GLN A 87 9.51 5.11 14.55
N PRO A 88 10.68 4.43 14.44
CA PRO A 88 11.55 4.18 15.60
C PRO A 88 12.00 5.47 16.27
N LYS A 89 12.34 6.47 15.46
CA LYS A 89 12.52 7.86 15.88
C LYS A 89 11.63 8.73 15.01
N ALA A 90 10.52 9.21 15.57
CA ALA A 90 9.63 10.14 14.88
C ALA A 90 10.42 11.37 14.43
N GLN A 91 10.43 11.61 13.12
CA GLN A 91 11.17 12.72 12.51
C GLN A 91 10.47 13.19 11.22
N ALA A 92 10.85 14.38 10.75
CA ALA A 92 10.33 14.90 9.50
C ALA A 92 10.87 14.08 8.31
N MET A 93 9.97 13.69 7.42
CA MET A 93 10.29 12.98 6.20
C MET A 93 9.57 13.62 5.02
N ARG A 94 10.08 13.37 3.80
CA ARG A 94 9.42 13.78 2.56
C ARG A 94 9.14 12.55 1.73
N LEU A 95 7.89 12.40 1.27
CA LEU A 95 7.44 11.26 0.51
C LEU A 95 7.11 11.65 -0.92
N GLN A 96 7.54 10.82 -1.88
CA GLN A 96 7.25 11.02 -3.29
C GLN A 96 6.78 9.72 -3.93
N PHE A 97 5.58 9.72 -4.50
CA PHE A 97 5.13 8.59 -5.31
C PHE A 97 5.69 8.67 -6.72
N CYS A 98 6.26 7.58 -7.21
CA CYS A 98 6.86 7.48 -8.52
C CYS A 98 6.39 6.21 -9.26
N ILE A 99 6.36 6.33 -10.57
CA ILE A 99 5.93 5.32 -11.52
C ILE A 99 7.08 5.09 -12.50
N TRP A 100 7.47 3.83 -12.70
CA TRP A 100 8.55 3.48 -13.63
C TRP A 100 8.10 2.51 -14.72
N GLN A 101 8.69 2.66 -15.91
CA GLN A 101 8.44 1.83 -17.08
C GLN A 101 9.74 1.60 -17.86
N ASP A 102 9.79 0.52 -18.65
CA ASP A 102 10.89 0.18 -19.56
C ASP A 102 12.27 0.09 -18.88
N ASN A 103 12.38 -0.68 -17.79
CA ASN A 103 13.63 -0.87 -17.02
C ASN A 103 14.22 0.46 -16.51
N PHE A 104 13.38 1.27 -15.85
CA PHE A 104 13.71 2.58 -15.29
C PHE A 104 14.12 3.67 -16.30
N LYS A 105 13.96 3.42 -17.61
CA LYS A 105 14.19 4.43 -18.65
C LYS A 105 13.15 5.54 -18.62
N LEU A 106 11.93 5.19 -18.20
CA LEU A 106 10.81 6.09 -18.03
C LEU A 106 10.47 6.19 -16.56
N GLU A 107 10.28 7.41 -16.08
CA GLU A 107 9.92 7.69 -14.71
C GLU A 107 9.05 8.94 -14.66
N SER A 108 7.93 8.84 -13.94
CA SER A 108 7.09 9.98 -13.61
C SER A 108 6.79 10.01 -12.12
N CYS A 109 6.91 11.17 -11.49
CA CYS A 109 6.75 11.31 -10.05
C CYS A 109 5.76 12.42 -9.68
N ALA A 110 4.93 12.14 -8.68
CA ALA A 110 4.10 13.11 -8.01
C ALA A 110 4.98 14.14 -7.27
N PRO A 111 4.43 15.29 -6.86
CA PRO A 111 5.15 16.21 -5.96
C PRO A 111 5.49 15.50 -4.64
N LEU A 112 6.55 16.00 -4.02
CA LEU A 112 6.91 15.66 -2.64
C LEU A 112 5.83 16.19 -1.69
N ALA A 113 5.50 15.41 -0.67
CA ALA A 113 4.76 15.87 0.49
C ALA A 113 5.61 15.74 1.74
N ASP A 114 5.52 16.75 2.62
CA ASP A 114 6.13 16.69 3.94
C ASP A 114 5.23 15.88 4.85
N VAL A 115 5.80 14.90 5.55
CA VAL A 115 5.09 13.97 6.43
C VAL A 115 5.90 13.81 7.71
N SER A 116 5.22 13.82 8.86
CA SER A 116 5.86 13.52 10.14
C SER A 116 5.85 12.02 10.41
N GLY A 117 6.94 11.50 10.99
CA GLY A 117 7.00 10.17 11.57
C GLY A 117 6.21 9.99 12.87
N THR A 118 5.58 11.05 13.38
CA THR A 118 4.75 11.00 14.59
C THR A 118 3.56 10.04 14.39
N PRO A 119 3.29 9.11 15.33
CA PRO A 119 2.09 8.28 15.32
C PRO A 119 0.80 9.08 15.13
N GLY A 120 -0.12 8.56 14.29
CA GLY A 120 -1.39 9.21 13.97
C GLY A 120 -1.30 10.28 12.88
N THR A 121 -0.12 10.54 12.32
CA THR A 121 0.02 11.49 11.21
C THR A 121 -0.71 10.97 9.97
N VAL A 122 -1.67 11.74 9.47
CA VAL A 122 -2.33 11.50 8.19
C VAL A 122 -2.11 12.70 7.28
N VAL A 123 -1.54 12.45 6.10
CA VAL A 123 -1.30 13.48 5.08
C VAL A 123 -1.88 13.02 3.76
N THR A 124 -2.59 13.92 3.08
CA THR A 124 -3.15 13.69 1.75
C THR A 124 -2.75 14.81 0.80
N TRP A 125 -2.47 14.45 -0.45
CA TRP A 125 -2.20 15.41 -1.52
C TRP A 125 -2.61 14.83 -2.87
N SER A 126 -2.61 15.66 -3.90
CA SER A 126 -2.98 15.23 -5.24
C SER A 126 -2.12 15.87 -6.33
N ARG A 127 -2.18 15.29 -7.53
CA ARG A 127 -1.54 15.81 -8.72
C ARG A 127 -2.22 15.28 -9.98
N ALA A 128 -2.53 16.17 -10.91
CA ALA A 128 -2.91 15.77 -12.26
C ALA A 128 -1.74 15.03 -12.92
N ILE A 129 -1.99 13.87 -13.52
CA ILE A 129 -0.94 13.03 -14.12
C ILE A 129 -0.10 13.78 -15.17
N PRO A 130 -0.69 14.63 -16.05
CA PRO A 130 0.07 15.43 -17.00
C PRO A 130 1.04 16.46 -16.36
N GLU A 131 0.86 16.79 -15.07
CA GLU A 131 1.69 17.76 -14.34
C GLU A 131 2.77 17.09 -13.47
N MET A 132 2.84 15.76 -13.45
CA MET A 132 3.89 15.04 -12.71
C MET A 132 5.28 15.35 -13.29
N TRP A 133 6.30 15.31 -12.43
CA TRP A 133 7.68 15.42 -12.90
C TRP A 133 8.02 14.24 -13.80
N VAL A 134 8.70 14.49 -14.91
CA VAL A 134 9.06 13.47 -15.90
C VAL A 134 10.58 13.38 -16.04
N LYS A 135 11.10 12.15 -16.01
CA LYS A 135 12.49 11.86 -16.35
C LYS A 135 12.64 11.60 -17.84
N ASN A 136 13.35 12.49 -18.54
CA ASN A 136 13.66 12.42 -19.97
C ASN A 136 12.43 12.49 -20.90
N LYS A 137 11.51 11.53 -20.80
CA LYS A 137 10.30 11.45 -21.62
C LYS A 137 9.13 10.85 -20.81
N PRO A 138 7.86 11.17 -21.14
CA PRO A 138 6.70 10.72 -20.39
C PRO A 138 6.54 9.19 -20.37
N ILE A 139 5.83 8.70 -19.35
CA ILE A 139 5.32 7.33 -19.31
C ILE A 139 4.38 7.11 -20.51
N ASP A 140 4.48 5.94 -21.13
CA ASP A 140 3.49 5.48 -22.09
C ASP A 140 2.36 4.81 -21.33
N TRP A 141 1.27 5.57 -21.16
CA TRP A 141 0.10 5.16 -20.39
C TRP A 141 -0.73 4.06 -21.07
N SER A 142 -0.49 3.75 -22.35
CA SER A 142 -1.17 2.66 -23.06
C SER A 142 -0.58 1.28 -22.75
N ARG A 143 0.62 1.25 -22.14
CA ARG A 143 1.35 0.02 -21.83
C ARG A 143 1.47 -0.24 -20.33
N PRO A 144 1.69 -1.50 -19.93
CA PRO A 144 1.99 -1.84 -18.55
C PRO A 144 3.22 -1.11 -18.02
N ARG A 145 3.20 -0.85 -16.71
CA ARG A 145 4.32 -0.27 -15.97
C ARG A 145 5.11 -1.37 -15.28
N GLN A 146 6.37 -1.08 -15.01
CA GLN A 146 7.27 -2.01 -14.36
C GLN A 146 7.08 -1.99 -12.84
N ARG A 147 6.87 -0.80 -12.25
CA ARG A 147 6.66 -0.65 -10.81
C ARG A 147 6.02 0.66 -10.43
N TYR A 148 5.39 0.65 -9.26
CA TYR A 148 4.93 1.84 -8.52
C TYR A 148 5.56 1.82 -7.13
N GLY A 149 5.80 2.98 -6.54
CA GLY A 149 6.30 3.03 -5.18
C GLY A 149 6.58 4.43 -4.66
N PHE A 150 6.90 4.50 -3.39
CA PHE A 150 7.30 5.73 -2.74
C PHE A 150 8.82 5.82 -2.60
N ALA A 151 9.39 6.99 -2.76
CA ALA A 151 10.70 7.33 -2.25
C ALA A 151 10.54 7.97 -0.87
N ILE A 152 11.17 7.38 0.15
CA ILE A 152 11.27 7.99 1.48
C ILE A 152 12.53 8.83 1.52
N LYS A 153 12.40 10.14 1.79
CA LYS A 153 13.50 11.10 1.75
C LYS A 153 13.63 11.87 3.06
N ASN A 154 14.84 12.32 3.35
CA ASN A 154 15.11 13.27 4.42
C ASN A 154 14.70 14.71 4.03
N SER A 155 14.86 15.65 4.95
CA SER A 155 14.49 17.06 4.74
C SER A 155 15.31 17.73 3.63
N GLN A 156 16.49 17.20 3.30
CA GLN A 156 17.36 17.63 2.21
C GLN A 156 16.98 17.02 0.85
N ASN A 157 15.83 16.35 0.73
CA ASN A 157 15.39 15.65 -0.49
C ASN A 157 16.28 14.48 -0.93
N GLN A 158 17.08 13.92 -0.02
CA GLN A 158 17.91 12.77 -0.30
C GLN A 158 17.16 11.48 0.10
N PRO A 159 17.12 10.45 -0.76
CA PRO A 159 16.51 9.17 -0.41
C PRO A 159 17.19 8.53 0.81
N VAL A 160 16.42 8.10 1.79
CA VAL A 160 16.95 7.34 2.93
C VAL A 160 17.05 5.88 2.51
N SER A 161 18.07 5.59 1.71
CA SER A 161 18.21 4.32 0.97
C SER A 161 19.67 3.95 0.79
N ASP A 162 19.94 2.65 0.76
CA ASP A 162 21.23 2.06 0.42
C ASP A 162 21.37 1.69 -1.08
N TYR A 163 20.40 2.06 -1.92
CA TYR A 163 20.54 1.88 -3.38
C TYR A 163 21.74 2.63 -3.93
N SER A 164 22.30 2.12 -5.04
CA SER A 164 23.34 2.80 -5.83
C SER A 164 24.54 3.30 -5.01
N GLY A 165 24.86 2.62 -3.90
CA GLY A 165 25.96 3.00 -3.00
C GLY A 165 25.69 4.23 -2.14
N TRP A 166 24.45 4.71 -2.05
CA TRP A 166 24.10 5.95 -1.34
C TRP A 166 24.34 5.92 0.17
N ASN A 167 24.57 4.74 0.77
CA ASN A 167 24.83 4.58 2.20
C ASN A 167 23.82 5.38 3.07
N TRP A 168 22.52 5.24 2.76
CA TRP A 168 21.42 5.95 3.43
C TRP A 168 21.52 7.48 3.38
N ASN A 169 22.34 8.02 2.48
CA ASN A 169 22.70 9.45 2.41
C ASN A 169 23.15 10.03 3.77
N GLY A 170 23.86 9.22 4.57
CA GLY A 170 24.37 9.62 5.88
C GLY A 170 23.37 9.48 7.04
N GLU A 171 22.14 9.07 6.76
CA GLU A 171 21.16 8.75 7.80
C GLU A 171 21.47 7.43 8.50
N ASN A 172 21.06 7.30 9.77
CA ASN A 172 21.06 6.02 10.46
C ASN A 172 19.74 5.27 10.18
N PRO A 173 19.71 4.18 9.40
CA PRO A 173 18.46 3.50 9.02
C PRO A 173 17.65 3.00 10.21
N ASN A 174 18.26 2.72 11.36
CA ASN A 174 17.56 2.27 12.58
C ASN A 174 16.69 3.37 13.20
N ASN A 175 16.92 4.64 12.86
CA ASN A 175 16.03 5.74 13.25
C ASN A 175 14.79 5.81 12.34
N TRP A 176 14.90 5.29 11.11
CA TRP A 176 13.91 5.43 10.05
C TRP A 176 13.00 4.21 9.90
N TYR A 177 13.55 3.01 10.06
CA TYR A 177 12.88 1.74 9.79
C TYR A 177 12.94 0.79 11.01
N PRO A 178 11.87 0.02 11.28
CA PRO A 178 10.65 -0.08 10.49
C PRO A 178 9.73 1.14 10.63
N LEU A 179 9.30 1.71 9.51
CA LEU A 179 8.25 2.73 9.45
C LEU A 179 6.91 2.00 9.26
N ASP A 180 6.09 1.94 10.30
CA ASP A 180 4.75 1.37 10.17
C ASP A 180 3.77 2.42 9.66
N ALA A 181 3.30 2.22 8.42
CA ALA A 181 2.43 3.16 7.74
C ALA A 181 1.48 2.45 6.77
N ARG A 182 0.40 3.15 6.41
CA ARG A 182 -0.41 2.84 5.22
C ARG A 182 -0.14 3.88 4.14
N LEU A 183 0.30 3.44 2.97
CA LEU A 183 0.54 4.26 1.78
C LEU A 183 -0.51 3.88 0.75
N THR A 184 -1.40 4.80 0.41
CA THR A 184 -2.54 4.55 -0.49
C THR A 184 -2.55 5.57 -1.62
N VAL A 185 -2.69 5.10 -2.86
CA VAL A 185 -2.80 5.95 -4.05
C VAL A 185 -4.00 5.50 -4.87
N VAL A 186 -4.87 6.46 -5.18
CA VAL A 186 -6.02 6.27 -6.07
C VAL A 186 -5.83 7.17 -7.28
N VAL A 187 -6.15 6.68 -8.47
CA VAL A 187 -6.29 7.52 -9.66
C VAL A 187 -7.77 7.70 -9.97
N VAL A 188 -8.16 8.93 -10.24
CA VAL A 188 -9.51 9.31 -10.67
C VAL A 188 -9.43 9.75 -12.13
N ALA A 189 -10.30 9.24 -12.98
CA ALA A 189 -10.29 9.52 -14.40
C ALA A 189 -10.50 11.01 -14.73
N LYS A 190 -10.06 11.42 -15.93
CA LYS A 190 -10.21 12.80 -16.41
C LYS A 190 -11.67 13.27 -16.30
N GLY A 191 -11.86 14.45 -15.69
CA GLY A 191 -13.17 15.09 -15.55
C GLY A 191 -14.08 14.48 -14.47
N GLN A 192 -13.59 13.50 -13.70
CA GLN A 192 -14.32 12.90 -12.60
C GLN A 192 -13.88 13.49 -11.26
N THR A 193 -14.71 13.29 -10.22
CA THR A 193 -14.45 13.75 -8.85
C THR A 193 -14.09 12.57 -7.97
N PHE A 194 -13.11 12.75 -7.08
CA PHE A 194 -12.74 11.73 -6.11
C PHE A 194 -13.89 11.46 -5.14
N SER A 195 -14.33 10.21 -5.08
CA SER A 195 -15.43 9.77 -4.23
C SER A 195 -15.10 9.79 -2.72
N GLY A 196 -13.82 9.88 -2.36
CA GLY A 196 -13.35 10.05 -1.00
C GLY A 196 -12.65 8.82 -0.41
N TRP A 197 -11.84 9.05 0.63
CA TRP A 197 -10.98 8.01 1.21
C TRP A 197 -11.73 6.86 1.88
N HIS A 198 -12.94 7.10 2.40
CA HIS A 198 -13.78 6.07 3.05
C HIS A 198 -14.09 4.86 2.15
N ASN A 199 -13.91 5.00 0.84
CA ASN A 199 -14.07 3.92 -0.13
C ASN A 199 -12.85 2.99 -0.26
N TYR A 200 -11.70 3.39 0.30
CA TYR A 200 -10.41 2.71 0.13
C TYR A 200 -9.73 2.38 1.44
N VAL A 201 -10.04 3.13 2.49
CA VAL A 201 -9.45 2.95 3.81
C VAL A 201 -10.54 2.81 4.86
N ASP A 202 -10.44 1.76 5.67
CA ASP A 202 -11.20 1.62 6.89
C ASP A 202 -10.54 2.53 7.93
N ASP A 203 -10.94 3.79 7.95
CA ASP A 203 -10.49 4.71 8.98
C ASP A 203 -11.21 4.34 10.29
N ALA A 204 -10.55 3.57 11.15
CA ALA A 204 -10.80 3.74 12.57
C ALA A 204 -10.10 5.05 12.99
N PRO A 205 -10.83 6.01 13.61
CA PRO A 205 -10.22 7.21 14.17
C PRO A 205 -9.15 6.87 15.22
#